data_AF-A0A4Y2HGG2-F1
#
_entry.id   AF-A0A4Y2HGG2-F1
#
_cell.length_a   1.000
_cell.length_b   1.000
_cell.length_c   1.000
_cell.angle_alpha   90.00
_cell.angle_beta   90.00
_cell.angle_gamma   90.00
#
_symmetry.space_group_name_H-M   'P 1'
#
loop_
_entity.id
_entity.type
_entity.pdbx_description
1 polymer ?
#
loop_
_entity_poly.entity_id
_entity_poly.type
_entity_poly.pdbx_seq_one_letter_code
_entity_poly.pdbx_strand_id
1 'polypeptide(L)'
;MITTLNQEIFLTNAKYKSRLIGLFTDKFNAIGISVKKAENYADVLVVKTALMISKTQHNSTVIVGEDIDLLIILIPSNLEIFLHKPGKGKMEQKIYSSSSLEGICKDILFLHAFSGYDGASAVFQKGKSAALKLLQKRLYIYILYKSFISVSHAKIAEKGMQFFLGLYGASRNETSLNDYRYLYFTKAVAKNKAVSLSTLPLTSTAAQEHLFRV
;
A
#
# COMPACT_ATOMS: atom_id res chain seq x y z
N MET A 1 11.63 -33.21 10.23
CA MET A 1 10.16 -33.25 10.11
C MET A 1 9.84 -32.85 8.68
N ILE A 2 9.47 -33.81 7.83
CA ILE A 2 9.15 -33.54 6.42
C ILE A 2 7.66 -33.25 6.34
N THR A 3 7.29 -32.06 5.88
CA THR A 3 5.89 -31.66 5.69
C THR A 3 5.38 -32.28 4.39
N THR A 4 4.38 -33.16 4.49
CA THR A 4 3.72 -33.78 3.32
C THR A 4 2.62 -32.91 2.71
N LEU A 5 2.28 -31.80 3.37
CA LEU A 5 1.31 -30.80 2.91
C LEU A 5 2.01 -29.73 2.06
N ASN A 6 1.34 -29.30 0.98
CA ASN A 6 1.81 -28.14 0.23
C ASN A 6 1.73 -26.88 1.11
N GLN A 7 2.51 -25.86 0.74
CA GLN A 7 2.61 -24.62 1.50
C GLN A 7 1.28 -23.85 1.57
N GLU A 8 0.51 -23.80 0.50
CA GLU A 8 -0.75 -23.04 0.44
C GLU A 8 -1.82 -23.62 1.39
N ILE A 9 -1.99 -24.94 1.38
CA ILE A 9 -2.91 -25.67 2.27
C ILE A 9 -2.45 -25.52 3.72
N PHE A 10 -1.14 -25.52 3.96
CA PHE A 10 -0.60 -25.28 5.30
C PHE A 10 -0.93 -23.85 5.80
N LEU A 11 -0.65 -22.84 4.97
CA LEU A 11 -0.81 -21.42 5.33
C LEU A 11 -2.26 -20.94 5.36
N THR A 12 -3.19 -21.65 4.74
CA THR A 12 -4.64 -21.36 4.86
C THR A 12 -5.21 -21.84 6.19
N ASN A 13 -4.61 -22.85 6.84
CA ASN A 13 -5.09 -23.38 8.12
C ASN A 13 -4.62 -22.52 9.32
N ALA A 14 -5.56 -21.91 10.04
CA ALA A 14 -5.28 -21.06 11.19
C ALA A 14 -4.54 -21.79 12.33
N LYS A 15 -4.89 -23.05 12.60
CA LYS A 15 -4.26 -23.86 13.66
C LYS A 15 -2.80 -24.18 13.33
N TYR A 16 -2.51 -24.48 12.07
CA TYR A 16 -1.14 -24.75 11.61
C TYR A 16 -0.28 -23.49 11.65
N LYS A 17 -0.81 -22.34 11.20
CA LYS A 17 -0.14 -21.04 11.35
C LYS A 17 0.18 -20.72 12.80
N SER A 18 -0.80 -20.84 13.69
CA SER A 18 -0.61 -20.55 15.12
C SER A 18 0.47 -21.43 15.75
N ARG A 19 0.45 -22.75 15.45
CA ARG A 19 1.49 -23.68 15.91
C ARG A 19 2.88 -23.35 15.38
N LEU A 20 2.98 -22.99 14.10
CA LEU A 20 4.26 -22.60 13.49
C LEU A 20 4.82 -21.32 14.12
N ILE A 21 3.97 -20.31 14.31
CA ILE A 21 4.33 -19.07 14.99
C ILE A 21 4.78 -19.35 16.43
N GLY A 22 4.07 -20.23 17.16
CA GLY A 22 4.45 -20.68 18.49
C GLY A 22 5.84 -21.32 18.51
N LEU A 23 6.09 -22.28 17.63
CA LEU A 23 7.38 -22.95 17.50
C LEU A 23 8.53 -21.96 17.26
N PHE A 24 8.36 -21.01 16.36
CA PHE A 24 9.38 -19.99 16.12
C PHE A 24 9.58 -19.07 17.32
N THR A 25 8.48 -18.67 17.98
CA THR A 25 8.52 -17.85 19.19
C THR A 25 9.38 -18.50 20.27
N ASP A 26 9.12 -19.78 20.54
CA ASP A 26 9.83 -20.51 21.58
C ASP A 26 11.32 -20.66 21.24
N LYS A 27 11.63 -20.99 19.97
CA LYS A 27 13.02 -21.12 19.51
C LYS A 27 13.81 -19.82 19.57
N PHE A 28 13.22 -18.71 19.14
CA PHE A 28 13.89 -17.41 19.17
C PHE A 28 14.08 -16.91 20.61
N ASN A 29 13.06 -17.05 21.46
CA ASN A 29 13.17 -16.69 22.87
C ASN A 29 14.23 -17.54 23.58
N ALA A 30 14.34 -18.84 23.27
CA ALA A 30 15.34 -19.73 23.85
C ALA A 30 16.79 -19.31 23.56
N ILE A 31 17.03 -18.57 22.47
CA ILE A 31 18.36 -18.01 22.13
C ILE A 31 18.47 -16.51 22.46
N GLY A 32 17.55 -15.98 23.27
CA GLY A 32 17.55 -14.58 23.73
C GLY A 32 17.07 -13.56 22.70
N ILE A 33 16.46 -13.99 21.59
CA ILE A 33 15.89 -13.09 20.58
C ILE A 33 14.43 -12.81 20.94
N SER A 34 14.12 -11.53 21.22
CA SER A 34 12.76 -11.09 21.51
C SER A 34 11.85 -11.20 20.29
N VAL A 35 10.66 -11.78 20.47
CA VAL A 35 9.65 -11.94 19.41
C VAL A 35 8.42 -11.11 19.70
N LYS A 36 7.97 -10.35 18.69
CA LYS A 36 6.67 -9.66 18.69
C LYS A 36 5.78 -10.25 17.59
N LYS A 37 4.51 -10.47 17.89
CA LYS A 37 3.51 -11.00 16.95
C LYS A 37 2.58 -9.89 16.50
N ALA A 38 2.37 -9.76 15.19
CA ALA A 38 1.38 -8.84 14.65
C ALA A 38 -0.01 -9.48 14.65
N GLU A 39 -1.03 -8.74 15.06
CA GLU A 39 -2.43 -9.18 14.96
C GLU A 39 -2.97 -9.02 13.54
N ASN A 40 -2.62 -7.92 12.88
CA ASN A 40 -3.13 -7.56 11.55
C ASN A 40 -1.98 -7.41 10.54
N TYR A 41 -1.27 -6.28 10.58
CA TYR A 41 -0.24 -5.94 9.58
C TYR A 41 1.16 -6.02 10.19
N ALA A 42 1.98 -6.94 9.68
CA ALA A 42 3.36 -7.14 10.15
C ALA A 42 4.22 -5.90 9.89
N ASP A 43 4.09 -5.26 8.73
CA ASP A 43 4.92 -4.12 8.32
C ASP A 43 4.76 -2.94 9.28
N VAL A 44 3.52 -2.68 9.71
CA VAL A 44 3.22 -1.64 10.70
C VAL A 44 3.89 -1.94 12.04
N LEU A 45 3.86 -3.19 12.49
CA LEU A 45 4.49 -3.59 13.76
C LEU A 45 6.03 -3.49 13.68
N VAL A 46 6.61 -3.92 12.55
CA VAL A 46 8.05 -3.85 12.30
C VAL A 46 8.52 -2.41 12.29
N VAL A 47 7.87 -1.54 11.50
CA VAL A 47 8.23 -0.12 11.43
C VAL A 47 8.03 0.58 12.78
N LYS A 48 6.89 0.38 13.46
CA LYS A 48 6.66 0.96 14.80
C LYS A 48 7.74 0.53 15.79
N THR A 49 8.16 -0.73 15.75
CA THR A 49 9.22 -1.24 16.63
C THR A 49 10.57 -0.62 16.30
N ALA A 50 10.93 -0.50 15.02
CA ALA A 50 12.16 0.16 14.60
C ALA A 50 12.20 1.63 15.02
N LEU A 51 11.09 2.36 14.86
CA LEU A 51 10.97 3.76 15.32
C LEU A 51 11.15 3.88 16.83
N MET A 52 10.55 2.97 17.60
CA MET A 52 10.71 2.95 19.06
C MET A 52 12.16 2.69 19.46
N ILE A 53 12.82 1.71 18.84
CA ILE A 53 14.21 1.35 19.13
C ILE A 53 15.15 2.52 18.77
N SER A 54 15.01 3.08 17.57
CA SER A 54 15.81 4.21 17.10
C SER A 54 15.74 5.41 18.04
N LYS A 55 14.53 5.74 18.52
CA LYS A 55 14.31 6.86 19.46
C LYS A 55 14.84 6.60 20.88
N THR A 56 14.84 5.35 21.34
CA THR A 56 15.19 5.02 22.72
C THR A 56 16.66 4.67 22.89
N GLN A 57 17.28 4.07 21.89
CA GLN A 57 18.64 3.55 21.98
C GLN A 57 19.68 4.45 21.33
N HIS A 58 19.27 5.50 20.60
CA HIS A 58 20.14 6.44 19.88
C HIS A 58 21.19 5.79 18.95
N ASN A 59 20.99 4.51 18.59
CA ASN A 59 21.86 3.75 17.71
C ASN A 59 21.22 3.59 16.32
N SER A 60 22.06 3.35 15.31
CA SER A 60 21.61 3.00 13.97
C SER A 60 20.70 1.77 14.01
N THR A 61 19.47 1.93 13.54
CA THR A 61 18.47 0.86 13.53
C THR A 61 18.35 0.28 12.12
N VAL A 62 18.37 -1.05 12.01
CA VAL A 62 18.27 -1.76 10.73
C VAL A 62 17.06 -2.70 10.76
N ILE A 63 16.20 -2.58 9.76
CA ILE A 63 15.13 -3.52 9.46
C ILE A 63 15.65 -4.48 8.39
N VAL A 64 15.48 -5.78 8.60
CA VAL A 64 15.84 -6.81 7.61
C VAL A 64 14.54 -7.35 7.01
N GLY A 65 14.36 -7.22 5.70
CA GLY A 65 13.14 -7.67 5.03
C GLY A 65 13.23 -7.59 3.51
N GLU A 66 12.51 -8.48 2.82
CA GLU A 66 12.42 -8.45 1.36
C GLU A 66 11.46 -7.36 0.85
N ASP A 67 10.50 -6.97 1.66
CA ASP A 67 9.42 -6.07 1.24
C ASP A 67 9.87 -4.61 1.20
N ILE A 68 9.60 -3.93 0.07
CA ILE A 68 9.92 -2.52 -0.13
C ILE A 68 8.88 -1.61 0.54
N ASP A 69 7.69 -2.12 0.86
CA ASP A 69 6.64 -1.37 1.53
C ASP A 69 7.12 -0.92 2.93
N LEU A 70 8.00 -1.70 3.56
CA LEU A 70 8.73 -1.29 4.78
C LEU A 70 9.49 0.03 4.59
N LEU A 71 10.19 0.20 3.46
CA LEU A 71 10.91 1.43 3.15
C LEU A 71 9.94 2.59 2.95
N ILE A 72 8.84 2.37 2.23
CA ILE A 72 7.84 3.41 1.94
C ILE A 72 7.21 3.92 3.23
N ILE A 73 6.86 3.02 4.17
CA ILE A 73 6.27 3.38 5.48
C ILE A 73 7.27 4.11 6.38
N LEU A 74 8.59 3.91 6.20
CA LEU A 74 9.65 4.58 6.98
C LEU A 74 9.92 6.03 6.58
N ILE A 75 9.65 6.41 5.32
CA ILE A 75 9.94 7.75 4.78
C ILE A 75 9.50 8.91 5.69
N PRO A 76 8.27 8.96 6.24
CA PRO A 76 7.81 10.12 7.01
C PRO A 76 8.45 10.23 8.40
N SER A 77 9.27 9.26 8.82
CA SER A 77 9.84 9.23 10.17
C SER A 77 10.89 10.32 10.42
N ASN A 78 11.58 10.79 9.37
CA ASN A 78 12.76 11.65 9.46
C ASN A 78 13.86 11.11 10.41
N LEU A 79 13.85 9.80 10.70
CA LEU A 79 14.86 9.13 11.50
C LEU A 79 15.79 8.36 10.57
N GLU A 80 17.07 8.27 10.93
CA GLU A 80 18.04 7.46 10.20
C GLU A 80 17.84 5.97 10.53
N ILE A 81 17.06 5.30 9.70
CA ILE A 81 16.75 3.87 9.80
C ILE A 81 17.05 3.23 8.45
N PHE A 82 17.67 2.05 8.46
CA PHE A 82 18.05 1.36 7.25
C PHE A 82 17.15 0.14 7.00
N LEU A 83 16.76 -0.09 5.75
CA LEU A 83 16.21 -1.35 5.28
C LEU A 83 17.31 -2.16 4.60
N HIS A 84 17.73 -3.25 5.23
CA HIS A 84 18.56 -4.28 4.61
C HIS A 84 17.66 -5.28 3.89
N LYS A 85 17.65 -5.20 2.57
CA LYS A 85 16.99 -6.16 1.69
C LYS A 85 17.96 -7.30 1.37
N PRO A 86 17.73 -8.52 1.91
CA PRO A 86 18.60 -9.66 1.60
C PRO A 86 18.50 -10.03 0.12
N GLY A 87 19.62 -10.52 -0.43
CA GLY A 87 19.68 -11.01 -1.80
C GLY A 87 18.82 -12.26 -2.00
N LYS A 88 18.30 -12.46 -3.21
CA LYS A 88 17.45 -13.61 -3.55
C LYS A 88 17.83 -14.16 -4.92
N GLY A 89 18.24 -15.43 -4.96
CA GLY A 89 18.72 -16.07 -6.18
C GLY A 89 19.95 -15.32 -6.74
N LYS A 90 19.81 -14.75 -7.94
CA LYS A 90 20.86 -13.95 -8.59
C LYS A 90 20.85 -12.47 -8.20
N MET A 91 19.85 -12.01 -7.44
CA MET A 91 19.79 -10.62 -7.00
C MET A 91 20.69 -10.38 -5.80
N GLU A 92 21.56 -9.38 -5.89
CA GLU A 92 22.41 -8.94 -4.80
C GLU A 92 21.61 -8.30 -3.66
N GLN A 93 22.18 -8.33 -2.46
CA GLN A 93 21.64 -7.60 -1.32
C GLN A 93 21.70 -6.10 -1.53
N LYS A 94 20.75 -5.37 -0.95
CA LYS A 94 20.69 -3.90 -1.02
C LYS A 94 20.40 -3.32 0.35
N ILE A 95 20.96 -2.14 0.63
CA ILE A 95 20.66 -1.38 1.84
C ILE A 95 20.09 -0.04 1.40
N TYR A 96 18.94 0.32 1.96
CA TYR A 96 18.27 1.59 1.73
C TYR A 96 18.22 2.36 3.04
N SER A 97 18.53 3.65 3.01
CA SER A 97 18.21 4.56 4.12
C SER A 97 16.74 4.98 4.00
N SER A 98 16.09 5.26 5.12
CA SER A 98 14.80 5.97 5.19
C SER A 98 14.81 7.27 4.38
N SER A 99 15.97 7.92 4.27
CA SER A 99 16.19 9.13 3.44
C SER A 99 16.51 8.84 1.97
N SER A 100 16.71 7.60 1.55
CA SER A 100 17.07 7.25 0.16
C SER A 100 16.03 7.66 -0.89
N LEU A 101 14.81 7.97 -0.45
CA LEU A 101 13.71 8.42 -1.32
C LEU A 101 13.34 9.90 -1.09
N GLU A 102 14.10 10.63 -0.26
CA GLU A 102 13.93 12.06 -0.09
C GLU A 102 14.12 12.78 -1.43
N GLY A 103 13.15 13.62 -1.79
CA GLY A 103 13.16 14.37 -3.05
C GLY A 103 12.58 13.65 -4.27
N ILE A 104 12.44 12.32 -4.26
CA ILE A 104 11.97 11.56 -5.45
C ILE A 104 10.46 11.70 -5.65
N CYS A 105 9.67 11.66 -4.56
CA CYS A 105 8.24 11.96 -4.62
C CYS A 105 7.70 12.25 -3.22
N LYS A 106 7.41 13.52 -2.90
CA LYS A 106 6.75 13.93 -1.64
C LYS A 106 5.36 13.28 -1.44
N ASP A 107 4.83 12.69 -2.50
CA ASP A 107 3.48 12.13 -2.57
C ASP A 107 3.51 10.60 -2.66
N ILE A 108 4.68 9.97 -2.47
CA ILE A 108 4.86 8.51 -2.62
C ILE A 108 3.97 7.71 -1.67
N LEU A 109 3.79 8.17 -0.43
CA LEU A 109 2.89 7.54 0.54
C LEU A 109 1.46 7.53 0.05
N PHE A 110 0.97 8.68 -0.45
CA PHE A 110 -0.36 8.78 -1.02
C PHE A 110 -0.51 7.91 -2.26
N LEU A 111 0.45 7.95 -3.18
CA LEU A 111 0.44 7.11 -4.38
C LEU A 111 0.43 5.62 -4.01
N HIS A 112 1.21 5.24 -3.01
CA HIS A 112 1.30 3.87 -2.52
C HIS A 112 -0.01 3.40 -1.89
N ALA A 113 -0.56 4.17 -0.95
CA ALA A 113 -1.85 3.86 -0.32
C ALA A 113 -2.99 3.84 -1.35
N PHE A 114 -3.11 4.90 -2.17
CA PHE A 114 -4.23 5.08 -3.08
C PHE A 114 -4.24 4.07 -4.24
N SER A 115 -3.11 3.79 -4.86
CA SER A 115 -3.06 2.89 -6.03
C SER A 115 -2.93 1.40 -5.69
N GLY A 116 -2.88 1.08 -4.39
CA GLY A 116 -2.81 -0.27 -3.86
C GLY A 116 -1.40 -0.63 -3.34
N TYR A 117 -1.38 -1.14 -2.12
CA TYR A 117 -0.31 -1.90 -1.47
C TYR A 117 -0.81 -3.32 -1.20
N ASP A 118 0.01 -4.20 -0.64
CA ASP A 118 -0.32 -5.62 -0.48
C ASP A 118 -1.62 -5.89 0.33
N GLY A 119 -2.06 -4.93 1.15
CA GLY A 119 -3.33 -4.99 1.91
C GLY A 119 -4.53 -4.27 1.28
N ALA A 120 -4.38 -3.61 0.12
CA ALA A 120 -5.42 -2.82 -0.53
C ALA A 120 -5.75 -3.31 -1.96
N SER A 121 -7.02 -3.21 -2.33
CA SER A 121 -7.49 -3.59 -3.66
C SER A 121 -6.84 -2.73 -4.75
N ALA A 122 -6.06 -3.32 -5.66
CA ALA A 122 -5.54 -2.57 -6.79
C ALA A 122 -6.64 -2.29 -7.82
N VAL A 123 -6.70 -1.05 -8.31
CA VAL A 123 -7.63 -0.70 -9.40
C VAL A 123 -7.04 -1.16 -10.73
N PHE A 124 -7.79 -1.98 -11.46
CA PHE A 124 -7.34 -2.59 -12.71
C PHE A 124 -6.83 -1.54 -13.71
N GLN A 125 -5.59 -1.72 -14.19
CA GLN A 125 -4.89 -0.80 -15.09
C GLN A 125 -4.67 0.64 -14.56
N LYS A 126 -4.89 0.89 -13.26
CA LYS A 126 -4.72 2.22 -12.64
C LYS A 126 -3.68 2.21 -11.52
N GLY A 127 -2.46 1.76 -11.85
CA GLY A 127 -1.35 1.70 -10.89
C GLY A 127 -0.67 3.04 -10.57
N LYS A 128 0.38 2.98 -9.74
CA LYS A 128 1.19 4.11 -9.23
C LYS A 128 1.57 5.12 -10.32
N SER A 129 2.03 4.66 -11.49
CA SER A 129 2.43 5.55 -12.60
C SER A 129 1.27 6.34 -13.20
N ALA A 130 0.06 5.78 -13.25
CA ALA A 130 -1.12 6.48 -13.75
C ALA A 130 -1.59 7.56 -12.77
N ALA A 131 -1.58 7.24 -11.47
CA ALA A 131 -1.89 8.18 -10.40
C ALA A 131 -0.86 9.34 -10.34
N LEU A 132 0.44 9.04 -10.50
CA LEU A 132 1.49 10.07 -10.56
C LEU A 132 1.29 11.00 -11.76
N LYS A 133 1.04 10.45 -12.96
CA LYS A 133 0.75 11.26 -14.15
C LYS A 133 -0.48 12.15 -13.96
N LEU A 134 -1.50 11.68 -13.23
CA LEU A 134 -2.69 12.47 -12.93
C LEU A 134 -2.36 13.66 -12.01
N LEU A 135 -1.61 13.43 -10.92
CA LEU A 135 -1.16 14.48 -10.00
C LEU A 135 -0.34 15.55 -10.73
N GLN A 136 0.57 15.12 -11.61
CA GLN A 136 1.43 16.02 -12.38
C GLN A 136 0.66 16.86 -13.42
N LYS A 137 -0.41 16.31 -14.01
CA LYS A 137 -1.17 16.98 -15.09
C LYS A 137 -2.29 17.88 -14.60
N ARG A 138 -2.88 17.62 -13.44
CA ARG A 138 -4.11 18.29 -12.99
C ARG A 138 -3.91 18.98 -11.65
N LEU A 139 -3.68 20.30 -11.70
CA LEU A 139 -3.45 21.12 -10.51
C LEU A 139 -4.57 20.98 -9.46
N TYR A 140 -5.84 20.89 -9.88
CA TYR A 140 -6.95 20.72 -8.93
C TYR A 140 -6.91 19.36 -8.21
N ILE A 141 -6.45 18.29 -8.87
CA ILE A 141 -6.28 16.97 -8.23
C ILE A 141 -5.14 17.03 -7.21
N TYR A 142 -4.06 17.75 -7.52
CA TYR A 142 -2.97 17.99 -6.59
C TYR A 142 -3.43 18.80 -5.35
N ILE A 143 -4.23 19.85 -5.56
CA ILE A 143 -4.82 20.65 -4.46
C ILE A 143 -5.76 19.77 -3.61
N LEU A 144 -6.61 18.96 -4.25
CA LEU A 144 -7.47 17.99 -3.57
C LEU A 144 -6.63 17.05 -2.72
N TYR A 145 -5.60 16.43 -3.29
CA TYR A 145 -4.66 15.56 -2.58
C TYR A 145 -4.01 16.26 -1.37
N LYS A 146 -3.46 17.47 -1.50
CA LYS A 146 -2.83 18.17 -0.37
C LYS A 146 -3.78 18.40 0.80
N SER A 147 -5.08 18.46 0.52
CA SER A 147 -6.12 18.61 1.52
C SER A 147 -6.55 17.29 2.19
N PHE A 148 -5.91 16.15 1.89
CA PHE A 148 -6.12 14.86 2.59
C PHE A 148 -5.33 14.74 3.89
N ILE A 149 -4.25 15.51 4.06
CA ILE A 149 -3.29 15.37 5.16
C ILE A 149 -3.92 15.69 6.54
N SER A 150 -5.10 16.32 6.59
CA SER A 150 -5.71 16.86 7.81
C SER A 150 -7.24 16.70 7.89
N VAL A 151 -7.82 15.67 7.25
CA VAL A 151 -9.28 15.49 7.18
C VAL A 151 -9.78 14.17 7.77
N SER A 152 -11.03 14.19 8.24
CA SER A 152 -11.74 13.00 8.74
C SER A 152 -12.00 11.97 7.64
N HIS A 153 -12.19 10.69 8.02
CA HIS A 153 -12.50 9.59 7.10
C HIS A 153 -13.62 9.89 6.08
N ALA A 154 -14.68 10.61 6.51
CA ALA A 154 -15.78 10.98 5.61
C ALA A 154 -15.34 11.95 4.48
N LYS A 155 -14.44 12.88 4.78
CA LYS A 155 -13.89 13.85 3.81
C LYS A 155 -12.84 13.21 2.89
N ILE A 156 -12.19 12.13 3.33
CA ILE A 156 -11.31 11.29 2.48
C ILE A 156 -12.14 10.61 1.39
N ALA A 157 -13.29 10.05 1.74
CA ALA A 157 -14.18 9.40 0.78
C ALA A 157 -14.64 10.38 -0.31
N GLU A 158 -15.15 11.55 0.07
CA GLU A 158 -15.63 12.58 -0.88
C GLU A 158 -14.54 13.03 -1.87
N LYS A 159 -13.37 13.45 -1.35
CA LYS A 159 -12.26 13.91 -2.19
C LYS A 159 -11.63 12.76 -2.98
N GLY A 160 -11.66 11.55 -2.44
CA GLY A 160 -11.11 10.35 -3.07
C GLY A 160 -11.93 9.91 -4.27
N MET A 161 -13.24 10.08 -4.22
CA MET A 161 -14.11 9.84 -5.39
C MET A 161 -13.75 10.78 -6.55
N GLN A 162 -13.46 12.06 -6.26
CA GLN A 162 -12.99 13.01 -7.25
C GLN A 162 -11.63 12.62 -7.86
N PHE A 163 -10.74 12.04 -7.06
CA PHE A 163 -9.49 11.48 -7.57
C PHE A 163 -9.76 10.31 -8.53
N PHE A 164 -10.65 9.39 -8.18
CA PHE A 164 -11.02 8.27 -9.08
C PHE A 164 -11.62 8.76 -10.39
N LEU A 165 -12.54 9.72 -10.35
CA LEU A 165 -13.08 10.35 -11.55
C LEU A 165 -11.97 10.89 -12.46
N GLY A 166 -11.01 11.62 -11.89
CA GLY A 166 -9.82 12.08 -12.62
C GLY A 166 -8.99 10.94 -13.21
N LEU A 167 -8.81 9.84 -12.47
CA LEU A 167 -8.05 8.66 -12.86
C LEU A 167 -8.66 7.92 -14.06
N TYR A 168 -9.98 7.98 -14.21
CA TYR A 168 -10.71 7.48 -15.39
C TYR A 168 -10.86 8.51 -16.51
N GLY A 169 -10.35 9.73 -16.32
CA GLY A 169 -10.35 10.78 -17.33
C GLY A 169 -11.59 11.67 -17.34
N ALA A 170 -12.42 11.62 -16.29
CA ALA A 170 -13.58 12.50 -16.15
C ALA A 170 -13.17 13.98 -16.12
N SER A 171 -14.10 14.87 -16.44
CA SER A 171 -13.90 16.31 -16.27
C SER A 171 -13.99 16.68 -14.79
N ARG A 172 -13.56 17.90 -14.43
CA ARG A 172 -13.69 18.41 -13.05
C ARG A 172 -15.15 18.58 -12.59
N ASN A 173 -16.06 18.75 -13.53
CA ASN A 173 -17.48 19.02 -13.25
C ASN A 173 -18.26 17.73 -12.96
N GLU A 174 -17.65 16.57 -13.25
CA GLU A 174 -18.24 15.29 -12.91
C GLU A 174 -18.17 15.06 -11.40
N THR A 175 -19.29 14.66 -10.80
CA THR A 175 -19.39 14.48 -9.35
C THR A 175 -19.80 13.06 -8.96
N SER A 176 -20.30 12.27 -9.91
CA SER A 176 -20.85 10.95 -9.66
C SER A 176 -20.04 9.87 -10.36
N LEU A 177 -19.43 8.99 -9.58
CA LEU A 177 -18.74 7.81 -10.12
C LEU A 177 -19.70 6.88 -10.86
N ASN A 178 -20.93 6.71 -10.35
CA ASN A 178 -21.92 5.84 -10.96
C ASN A 178 -22.41 6.38 -12.31
N ASP A 179 -22.71 7.68 -12.39
CA ASP A 179 -23.16 8.31 -13.64
C ASP A 179 -22.02 8.33 -14.66
N TYR A 180 -20.81 8.66 -14.22
CA TYR A 180 -19.63 8.59 -15.09
C TYR A 180 -19.32 7.17 -15.55
N ARG A 181 -19.51 6.15 -14.69
CA ARG A 181 -19.35 4.73 -15.06
C ARG A 181 -20.32 4.36 -16.17
N TYR A 182 -21.59 4.76 -16.06
CA TYR A 182 -22.59 4.53 -17.09
C TYR A 182 -22.24 5.29 -18.39
N LEU A 183 -21.89 6.56 -18.29
CA LEU A 183 -21.44 7.37 -19.44
C LEU A 183 -20.20 6.79 -20.13
N TYR A 184 -19.25 6.28 -19.36
CA TYR A 184 -18.04 5.64 -19.87
C TYR A 184 -18.38 4.36 -20.65
N PHE A 185 -19.29 3.54 -20.10
CA PHE A 185 -19.78 2.33 -20.75
C PHE A 185 -20.50 2.65 -22.06
N THR A 186 -21.48 3.56 -22.05
CA THR A 186 -22.25 3.92 -23.24
C THR A 186 -21.36 4.50 -24.34
N LYS A 187 -20.37 5.34 -24.00
CA LYS A 187 -19.37 5.85 -24.95
C LYS A 187 -18.50 4.75 -25.56
N ALA A 188 -18.16 3.71 -24.80
CA ALA A 188 -17.37 2.61 -25.31
C ALA A 188 -18.18 1.71 -26.26
N VAL A 189 -19.42 1.40 -25.90
CA VAL A 189 -20.36 0.64 -26.74
C VAL A 189 -20.66 1.39 -28.04
N ALA A 190 -20.93 2.69 -27.98
CA ALA A 190 -21.18 3.52 -29.17
C ALA A 190 -20.01 3.54 -30.16
N LYS A 191 -18.79 3.21 -29.70
CA LYS A 191 -17.58 3.10 -30.54
C LYS A 191 -17.30 1.67 -31.01
N ASN A 192 -18.25 0.74 -30.86
CA ASN A 192 -18.09 -0.69 -31.13
C ASN A 192 -16.85 -1.31 -30.45
N LYS A 193 -16.44 -0.76 -29.31
CA LYS A 193 -15.30 -1.27 -28.55
C LYS A 193 -15.80 -2.35 -27.61
N ALA A 194 -15.15 -3.52 -27.63
CA ALA A 194 -15.40 -4.56 -26.62
C ALA A 194 -15.16 -3.97 -25.22
N VAL A 195 -16.20 -4.00 -24.36
CA VAL A 195 -16.13 -3.41 -23.03
C VAL A 195 -15.84 -4.48 -22.00
N SER A 196 -14.62 -4.50 -21.48
CA SER A 196 -14.30 -5.30 -20.29
C SER A 196 -14.83 -4.60 -19.05
N LEU A 197 -15.68 -5.27 -18.26
CA LEU A 197 -16.25 -4.72 -17.04
C LEU A 197 -15.18 -4.29 -16.01
N SER A 198 -14.01 -4.93 -16.04
CA SER A 198 -12.86 -4.57 -15.18
C SER A 198 -12.24 -3.21 -15.51
N THR A 199 -12.49 -2.68 -16.70
CA THR A 199 -11.94 -1.38 -17.14
C THR A 199 -12.85 -0.19 -16.83
N LEU A 200 -14.07 -0.46 -16.35
CA LEU A 200 -15.04 0.57 -16.01
C LEU A 200 -14.67 1.27 -14.70
N PRO A 201 -14.97 2.59 -14.55
CA PRO A 201 -14.83 3.31 -13.29
C PRO A 201 -15.48 2.57 -12.12
N LEU A 202 -14.88 2.54 -10.92
CA LEU A 202 -15.45 1.85 -9.76
C LEU A 202 -16.87 2.36 -9.48
N THR A 203 -17.72 1.51 -8.90
CA THR A 203 -18.97 1.97 -8.28
C THR A 203 -18.64 2.86 -7.08
N SER A 204 -19.52 3.78 -6.72
CA SER A 204 -19.30 4.66 -5.55
C SER A 204 -19.03 3.86 -4.27
N THR A 205 -19.74 2.75 -4.06
CA THR A 205 -19.54 1.86 -2.89
C THR A 205 -18.16 1.21 -2.93
N ALA A 206 -17.74 0.64 -4.06
CA ALA A 206 -16.42 0.00 -4.16
C ALA A 206 -15.28 1.02 -4.01
N ALA A 207 -15.47 2.22 -4.55
CA ALA A 207 -14.53 3.33 -4.35
C ALA A 207 -14.45 3.75 -2.88
N GLN A 208 -15.58 3.83 -2.18
CA GLN A 208 -15.63 4.18 -0.76
C GLN A 208 -14.92 3.15 0.12
N GLU A 209 -15.19 1.86 -0.09
CA GLU A 209 -14.50 0.77 0.62
C GLU A 209 -13.00 0.76 0.39
N HIS A 210 -12.57 1.08 -0.84
CA HIS A 210 -11.15 1.27 -1.15
C HIS A 210 -10.58 2.45 -0.37
N LEU A 211 -11.25 3.61 -0.39
CA LEU A 211 -10.79 4.84 0.26
C LEU A 211 -10.72 4.73 1.78
N PHE A 212 -11.51 3.85 2.40
CA PHE A 212 -11.40 3.56 3.83
C PHE A 212 -10.15 2.74 4.20
N ARG A 213 -9.44 2.20 3.21
CA ARG A 213 -8.16 1.48 3.39
C ARG A 213 -6.95 2.34 3.04
N VAL A 214 -7.17 3.55 2.50
CA VAL A 214 -6.16 4.53 2.08
C VAL A 214 -5.89 5.51 3.21
#